data_AF-A0A0R2FVP8-F1
#
_entry.id   AF-A0A0R2FVP8-F1
#
_cell.length_a   1.000
_cell.length_b   1.000
_cell.length_c   1.000
_cell.angle_alpha   90.00
_cell.angle_beta   90.00
_cell.angle_gamma   90.00
#
_symmetry.space_group_name_H-M   'P 1'
#
loop_
_entity.id
_entity.type
_entity.pdbx_description
1 polymer ?
#
loop_
_entity_poly.entity_id
_entity_poly.type
_entity_poly.pdbx_seq_one_letter_code
_entity_poly.pdbx_strand_id
1 'polypeptide(L)'
;MFGFLKRQKLDLAQYDRDLVEAIDDAKYDYEKAKLSEEAMFESEVDPRLIQAETAKAKQKYFFLLRAARERKMKGHWQTAFVRPEL
;
A
#
# COMPACT_ATOMS: atom_id res chain seq x y z
N MET A 1 13.81 3.06 43.25
CA MET A 1 13.32 4.19 42.43
C MET A 1 12.91 3.66 41.07
N PHE A 2 11.62 3.57 40.78
CA PHE A 2 11.12 3.11 39.48
C PHE A 2 11.07 4.31 38.54
N GLY A 3 12.04 4.38 37.62
CA GLY A 3 12.05 5.37 36.54
C GLY A 3 10.86 5.10 35.62
N PHE A 4 9.89 6.01 35.63
CA PHE A 4 8.79 6.04 34.69
C PHE A 4 9.36 6.15 33.27
N LEU A 5 9.45 5.02 32.57
CA LEU A 5 9.62 4.98 31.12
C LEU A 5 8.48 5.82 30.52
N LYS A 6 8.78 7.07 30.17
CA LYS A 6 7.85 7.95 29.43
C LYS A 6 7.48 7.21 28.15
N ARG A 7 6.27 6.65 28.11
CA ARG A 7 5.71 6.10 26.87
C ARG A 7 5.74 7.22 25.83
N GLN A 8 6.51 7.01 24.77
CA GLN A 8 6.57 7.93 23.64
C GLN A 8 5.13 8.09 23.15
N LYS A 9 4.57 9.30 23.22
CA LYS A 9 3.23 9.55 22.70
C LYS A 9 3.31 9.36 21.19
N LEU A 10 2.54 8.41 20.67
CA LEU A 10 2.42 8.18 19.26
C LEU A 10 1.79 9.43 18.63
N ASP A 11 2.49 10.10 17.72
CA ASP A 11 1.94 11.23 17.00
C ASP A 11 0.92 10.68 15.99
N LEU A 12 -0.35 10.79 16.34
CA LEU A 12 -1.46 10.31 15.52
C LEU A 12 -1.53 11.03 14.18
N ALA A 13 -1.11 12.30 14.12
CA ALA A 13 -1.10 13.06 12.88
C ALA A 13 0.04 12.60 11.96
N GLN A 14 1.20 12.24 12.52
CA GLN A 14 2.28 11.62 11.75
C GLN A 14 1.86 10.25 11.22
N TYR A 15 1.27 9.41 12.08
CA TYR A 15 0.76 8.11 11.65
C TYR A 15 -0.25 8.23 10.50
N ASP A 16 -1.16 9.20 10.57
CA ASP A 16 -2.15 9.41 9.50
C ASP A 16 -1.49 9.86 8.20
N ARG A 17 -0.41 10.67 8.25
CA ARG A 17 0.38 11.02 7.06
C ARG A 17 1.07 9.80 6.46
N ASP A 18 1.75 9.02 7.29
CA ASP A 18 2.46 7.81 6.87
C ASP A 18 1.50 6.77 6.27
N LEU A 19 0.29 6.67 6.83
CA LEU A 19 -0.73 5.77 6.32
C LEU A 19 -1.27 6.22 4.95
N VAL A 20 -1.40 7.53 4.69
CA VAL A 20 -1.77 8.02 3.35
C VAL A 20 -0.69 7.66 2.33
N GLU A 21 0.57 7.93 2.65
CA GLU A 21 1.71 7.59 1.77
C GLU A 21 1.79 6.09 1.49
N ALA A 22 1.66 5.26 2.52
CA ALA A 22 1.65 3.80 2.36
C ALA A 22 0.47 3.27 1.51
N ILE A 23 -0.69 3.93 1.56
CA ILE A 23 -1.84 3.58 0.72
C ILE A 23 -1.57 3.93 -0.74
N ASP A 24 -0.97 5.09 -1.00
CA ASP A 24 -0.61 5.52 -2.36
C ASP A 24 0.43 4.57 -2.97
N ASP A 25 1.46 4.20 -2.21
CA ASP A 25 2.48 3.22 -2.65
C ASP A 25 1.85 1.84 -2.91
N ALA A 26 1.02 1.34 -1.99
CA ALA A 26 0.38 0.04 -2.17
C ALA A 26 -0.60 0.01 -3.35
N LYS A 27 -1.26 1.14 -3.64
CA LYS A 27 -2.10 1.29 -4.82
C LYS A 27 -1.26 1.27 -6.09
N TYR A 28 -0.12 1.96 -6.09
CA TYR A 28 0.81 1.96 -7.20
C TYR A 28 1.34 0.54 -7.48
N ASP A 29 1.81 -0.18 -6.45
CA ASP A 29 2.28 -1.56 -6.55
C ASP A 29 1.22 -2.49 -7.15
N TYR A 30 -0.03 -2.36 -6.69
CA TYR A 30 -1.13 -3.19 -7.17
C TYR A 30 -1.42 -2.96 -8.66
N GLU A 31 -1.52 -1.71 -9.09
CA GLU A 31 -1.78 -1.37 -10.49
C GLU A 31 -0.59 -1.75 -11.40
N LYS A 32 0.66 -1.60 -10.92
CA LYS A 32 1.86 -2.09 -11.63
C LYS A 32 1.85 -3.62 -11.80
N ALA A 33 1.51 -4.36 -10.75
CA ALA A 33 1.42 -5.81 -10.80
C ALA A 33 0.31 -6.26 -11.76
N LYS A 34 -0.83 -5.56 -11.74
CA LYS A 34 -1.94 -5.81 -12.68
C LYS A 34 -1.52 -5.59 -14.15
N LEU A 35 -0.81 -4.50 -14.45
CA LEU A 35 -0.29 -4.26 -15.80
C LEU A 35 0.73 -5.33 -16.23
N SER A 36 1.54 -5.81 -15.28
CA SER A 36 2.51 -6.89 -15.53
C SER A 36 1.81 -8.22 -15.79
N GLU A 37 0.72 -8.51 -15.08
CA GLU A 37 -0.15 -9.67 -15.33
C GLU A 37 -0.82 -9.61 -16.70
N GLU A 38 -1.27 -8.43 -17.13
CA GLU A 38 -1.82 -8.21 -18.48
C GLU A 38 -0.76 -8.35 -19.58
N ALA A 39 0.49 -7.91 -19.33
CA ALA A 39 1.60 -7.99 -20.28
C ALA A 39 2.23 -9.39 -20.40
N MET A 40 1.91 -10.33 -19.50
CA MET A 40 2.50 -11.68 -19.50
C MET A 40 2.41 -12.45 -20.81
N PHE A 41 1.50 -12.08 -21.73
CA PHE A 41 1.45 -12.66 -23.07
C PHE A 41 2.78 -12.58 -23.83
N GLU A 42 3.71 -11.70 -23.43
CA GLU A 42 4.99 -11.49 -24.10
C GLU A 42 6.18 -12.29 -23.51
N SER A 43 6.03 -13.03 -22.39
CA SER A 43 7.16 -13.68 -21.69
C SER A 43 6.92 -15.13 -21.23
N GLU A 44 7.96 -15.97 -21.16
CA GLU A 44 7.92 -17.36 -20.67
C GLU A 44 7.91 -17.47 -19.12
N VAL A 45 7.16 -16.61 -18.44
CA VAL A 45 7.05 -16.64 -16.97
C VAL A 45 5.83 -17.47 -16.54
N ASP A 46 5.92 -18.18 -15.40
CA ASP A 46 4.78 -18.93 -14.85
C ASP A 46 3.61 -17.99 -14.53
N PRO A 47 2.46 -18.12 -15.22
CA PRO A 47 1.32 -17.25 -15.00
C PRO A 47 0.78 -17.27 -13.58
N ARG A 48 0.90 -18.40 -12.88
CA ARG A 48 0.43 -18.55 -11.50
C ARG A 48 1.25 -17.70 -10.54
N LEU A 49 2.54 -17.53 -10.81
CA LEU A 49 3.43 -16.74 -9.97
C LEU A 49 3.05 -15.26 -10.05
N ILE A 50 2.88 -14.72 -11.25
CA ILE A 50 2.50 -13.32 -11.45
C ILE A 50 1.08 -13.04 -10.90
N GLN A 51 0.12 -13.95 -11.13
CA GLN A 51 -1.21 -13.86 -10.52
C GLN A 51 -1.16 -13.80 -8.98
N ALA A 52 -0.28 -14.60 -8.37
CA ALA A 52 -0.08 -14.59 -6.92
C ALA A 52 0.52 -13.26 -6.43
N GLU A 53 1.45 -12.66 -7.19
CA GLU A 53 2.02 -11.35 -6.89
C GLU A 53 0.96 -10.23 -6.96
N THR A 54 0.15 -10.21 -8.02
CA THR A 54 -0.97 -9.26 -8.15
C THR A 54 -1.96 -9.41 -7.00
N ALA A 55 -2.34 -10.65 -6.66
CA ALA A 55 -3.26 -10.93 -5.56
C ALA A 55 -2.70 -10.45 -4.20
N LYS A 56 -1.40 -10.65 -3.96
CA LYS A 56 -0.72 -10.18 -2.75
C LYS A 56 -0.69 -8.65 -2.67
N ALA A 57 -0.33 -7.98 -3.76
CA ALA A 57 -0.30 -6.51 -3.83
C ALA A 57 -1.71 -5.92 -3.59
N LYS A 58 -2.73 -6.52 -4.21
CA LYS A 58 -4.14 -6.17 -3.98
C LYS A 58 -4.51 -6.28 -2.51
N GLN A 59 -4.18 -7.39 -1.86
CA GLN A 59 -4.52 -7.62 -0.46
C GLN A 59 -3.86 -6.59 0.46
N LYS A 60 -2.60 -6.23 0.21
CA LYS A 60 -1.88 -5.19 0.98
C LYS A 60 -2.57 -3.82 0.85
N TYR A 61 -2.93 -3.41 -0.36
CA TYR A 61 -3.66 -2.17 -0.59
C TYR A 61 -4.99 -2.12 0.17
N PHE A 62 -5.82 -3.17 0.08
CA PHE A 62 -7.11 -3.20 0.79
C PHE A 62 -6.97 -3.25 2.30
N PHE A 63 -5.92 -3.90 2.82
CA PHE A 63 -5.61 -3.90 4.24
C PHE A 63 -5.35 -2.46 4.76
N LEU A 64 -4.54 -1.68 4.04
CA LEU A 64 -4.24 -0.31 4.42
C LEU A 64 -5.48 0.61 4.28
N LEU A 65 -6.27 0.44 3.22
CA LEU A 65 -7.55 1.14 3.09
C LEU A 65 -8.50 0.85 4.26
N ARG A 66 -8.53 -0.40 4.74
CA ARG A 66 -9.33 -0.76 5.91
C ARG A 66 -8.85 -0.02 7.15
N ALA A 67 -7.53 0.05 7.38
CA ALA A 67 -6.96 0.80 8.51
C ALA A 67 -7.34 2.29 8.45
N ALA A 68 -7.30 2.91 7.26
CA ALA A 68 -7.71 4.30 7.08
C ALA A 68 -9.22 4.52 7.34
N ARG A 69 -10.06 3.56 6.92
CA ARG A 69 -11.51 3.59 7.18
C ARG A 69 -11.82 3.50 8.67
N GLU A 70 -11.16 2.61 9.39
CA GLU A 70 -11.33 2.45 10.85
C GLU A 70 -10.99 3.75 11.60
N ARG A 71 -10.04 4.53 11.07
CA ARG A 71 -9.65 5.85 11.59
C ARG A 71 -10.48 7.01 11.05
N LYS A 72 -11.48 6.74 10.20
CA LYS A 72 -12.34 7.74 9.56
C LYS A 72 -11.57 8.80 8.75
N MET A 73 -10.41 8.44 8.23
CA MET A 73 -9.59 9.33 7.42
C MET A 73 -10.33 9.67 6.12
N LYS A 74 -10.45 10.96 5.82
CA LYS A 74 -11.03 11.47 4.58
C LYS A 74 -9.90 11.91 3.65
N GLY A 75 -9.29 10.95 2.96
CA GLY A 75 -8.22 11.21 2.01
C GLY A 75 -8.76 11.49 0.60
N HIS A 76 -8.22 12.52 -0.06
CA HIS A 76 -8.19 12.57 -1.52
C HIS A 76 -7.19 11.50 -1.97
N TRP A 77 -7.65 10.26 -2.22
CA TRP A 77 -6.83 9.16 -2.74
C TRP A 77 -6.51 9.39 -4.22
N GLN A 78 -5.91 10.53 -4.54
CA GLN A 78 -5.58 10.90 -5.91
C GLN A 78 -4.41 10.05 -6.36
N THR A 79 -4.65 9.23 -7.38
CA THR A 79 -3.56 8.64 -8.16
C THR A 79 -3.98 8.67 -9.61
N ALA A 80 -3.59 9.75 -10.31
CA ALA A 80 -3.51 9.79 -11.76
C ALA A 80 -2.11 9.31 -12.09
N PHE A 81 -2.00 8.03 -12.42
CA PHE A 81 -0.77 7.24 -12.43
C PHE A 81 0.39 7.87 -13.22
N VAL A 82 1.56 8.08 -12.58
CA VAL A 82 2.91 7.82 -13.13
C VAL A 82 3.90 7.65 -11.96
N ARG A 83 4.47 6.45 -11.78
CA ARG A 83 5.86 6.28 -11.33
C ARG A 83 6.53 5.19 -12.16
N PRO A 84 7.63 5.49 -12.83
CA PRO A 84 8.56 4.50 -13.34
C PRO A 84 9.76 4.56 -12.38
N GLU A 85 9.84 3.67 -11.38
CA GLU A 85 11.06 3.41 -10.60
C GLU A 85 11.59 4.46 -9.57
N LEU A 86 10.73 5.31 -8.99
CA LEU A 86 11.07 6.15 -7.81
C LEU A 86 10.66 5.52 -6.48
#